data_AF-C5KTR9-F1
#
_entry.id   AF-C5KTR9-F1
#
_cell.length_a   1.000
_cell.length_b   1.000
_cell.length_c   1.000
_cell.angle_alpha   90.00
_cell.angle_beta   90.00
_cell.angle_gamma   90.00
#
_symmetry.space_group_name_H-M   'P 1'
#
loop_
_entity.id
_entity.type
_entity.pdbx_description
1 polymer ?
#
loop_
_entity_poly.entity_id
_entity_poly.type
_entity_poly.pdbx_seq_one_letter_code
_entity_poly.pdbx_strand_id
1 'polypeptide(L)'
;MVTATLPVEVIYGGFLSLSLLLACLMRRLPGRTERQAFGCVIGIITLVIIVHNLTLLVFLLTSMIVLAITPKDWLPLGLLVYSFTFLYPTRAFHTVDGVSNACLLIMSLRNSMFGRDQFQTFQGSIRDYYDYISYMVFFPGLLTGPVYNVKDWIQALEDDNHDIDLSEIKNRLYRAIVWAVIFITCAEYFPIEFMLTDDFAVYPLVLRCIYITLSTYYFFGGRCFAGWYVAEAGLAAIGLRARNTDFWAPEKANTVSQYIREWNKSAYAFYCGLHGEPLEGW
;
A
#
# COMPACT_ATOMS: atom_id res chain seq x y z
N MET A 1 -27.01 1.12 25.06
CA MET A 1 -25.59 1.50 25.17
C MET A 1 -25.05 1.68 23.77
N VAL A 2 -24.85 2.92 23.33
CA VAL A 2 -24.12 3.18 22.09
C VAL A 2 -22.64 2.98 22.45
N THR A 3 -22.08 1.84 22.09
CA THR A 3 -20.62 1.67 22.14
C THR A 3 -20.03 2.69 21.19
N ALA A 4 -19.39 3.72 21.72
CA ALA A 4 -18.69 4.71 20.91
C ALA A 4 -17.55 3.98 20.16
N THR A 5 -17.82 3.58 18.93
CA THR A 5 -16.79 3.06 18.03
C THR A 5 -15.91 4.23 17.63
N LEU A 6 -14.60 4.13 17.85
CA LEU A 6 -13.65 5.11 17.35
C LEU A 6 -13.85 5.27 15.83
N PRO A 7 -13.74 6.50 15.27
CA PRO A 7 -13.77 6.70 13.83
C PRO A 7 -12.71 5.83 13.15
N VAL A 8 -13.06 5.24 12.01
CA VAL A 8 -12.18 4.32 11.25
C VAL A 8 -10.86 5.01 10.91
N GLU A 9 -10.89 6.31 10.66
CA GLU A 9 -9.75 7.18 10.38
C GLU A 9 -8.77 7.24 11.55
N VAL A 10 -9.26 7.23 12.80
CA VAL A 10 -8.42 7.25 14.00
C VAL A 10 -7.74 5.90 14.18
N ILE A 11 -8.47 4.79 13.97
CA ILE A 11 -7.90 3.44 14.03
C ILE A 11 -6.82 3.29 12.96
N TYR A 12 -7.11 3.72 11.74
CA TYR A 12 -6.22 3.67 10.60
C TYR A 12 -4.96 4.53 10.78
N GLY A 13 -5.12 5.80 11.18
CA GLY A 13 -4.00 6.70 11.46
C GLY A 13 -3.15 6.24 12.64
N GLY A 14 -3.79 5.69 13.68
CA GLY A 14 -3.14 5.09 14.83
C GLY A 14 -2.29 3.88 14.41
N PHE A 15 -2.83 3.00 13.58
CA PHE A 15 -2.08 1.87 13.05
C PHE A 15 -0.90 2.30 12.18
N LEU A 16 -1.09 3.27 11.28
CA LEU A 16 0.02 3.76 10.46
C LEU A 16 1.16 4.33 11.32
N SER A 17 0.81 5.11 12.34
CA SER A 17 1.79 5.64 13.29
C SER A 17 2.49 4.53 14.08
N LEU A 18 1.73 3.53 14.53
CA LEU A 18 2.27 2.35 15.19
C LEU A 18 3.16 1.52 14.26
N SER A 19 2.82 1.42 12.97
CA SER A 19 3.60 0.67 11.98
C SER A 19 5.02 1.24 11.83
N LEU A 20 5.19 2.56 11.89
CA LEU A 20 6.51 3.18 11.90
C LEU A 20 7.33 2.78 13.14
N LEU A 21 6.71 2.79 14.33
CA LEU A 21 7.37 2.37 15.56
C LEU A 21 7.75 0.89 15.53
N LEU A 22 6.84 0.05 15.05
CA LEU A 22 7.07 -1.38 14.88
C LEU A 22 8.16 -1.67 13.83
N ALA A 23 8.24 -0.88 12.76
CA ALA A 23 9.31 -0.94 11.78
C ALA A 23 10.68 -0.63 12.40
N CYS A 24 10.77 0.43 13.21
CA CYS A 24 11.98 0.74 13.98
C CYS A 24 12.37 -0.37 14.97
N LEU A 25 11.38 -1.02 15.61
CA LEU A 25 11.61 -2.16 16.50
C LEU A 25 12.08 -3.40 15.74
N MET A 26 11.45 -3.71 14.61
CA MET A 26 11.79 -4.85 13.77
C MET A 26 13.26 -4.81 13.38
N ARG A 27 13.78 -3.64 13.01
CA ARG A 27 15.21 -3.46 12.67
C ARG A 27 16.15 -3.89 13.80
N ARG A 28 15.76 -3.72 15.06
CA ARG A 28 16.61 -4.11 16.21
C ARG A 28 16.68 -5.62 16.42
N LEU A 29 15.86 -6.40 15.71
CA LEU A 29 15.91 -7.85 15.77
C LEU A 29 17.12 -8.35 14.98
N PRO A 30 17.86 -9.34 15.51
CA PRO A 30 19.01 -9.93 14.85
C PRO A 30 18.53 -10.81 13.69
N GLY A 31 19.14 -10.65 12.51
CA GLY A 31 18.94 -11.59 11.40
C GLY A 31 17.59 -11.53 10.68
N ARG A 32 17.55 -12.19 9.51
CA ARG A 32 16.38 -12.21 8.63
C ARG A 32 15.19 -12.92 9.26
N THR A 33 15.39 -14.09 9.87
CA THR A 33 14.29 -14.96 10.32
C THR A 33 13.46 -14.30 11.42
N GLU A 34 14.10 -13.64 12.38
CA GLU A 34 13.45 -12.95 13.49
C GLU A 34 12.67 -11.73 13.00
N ARG A 35 13.28 -10.95 12.09
CA ARG A 35 12.62 -9.80 11.45
C ARG A 35 11.40 -10.24 10.65
N GLN A 36 11.53 -11.33 9.90
CA GLN A 36 10.46 -11.92 9.11
C GLN A 36 9.33 -12.44 10.00
N ALA A 37 9.66 -13.15 11.09
CA ALA A 37 8.68 -13.65 12.04
C ALA A 37 7.91 -12.52 12.71
N PHE A 38 8.63 -11.49 13.15
CA PHE A 38 8.01 -10.29 13.71
C PHE A 38 7.08 -9.62 12.69
N GLY A 39 7.56 -9.38 11.47
CA GLY A 39 6.76 -8.78 10.41
C GLY A 39 5.51 -9.58 10.07
N CYS A 40 5.63 -10.91 10.00
CA CYS A 40 4.55 -11.84 9.73
C CYS A 40 3.48 -11.83 10.84
N VAL A 41 3.90 -11.91 12.10
CA VAL A 41 2.99 -11.90 13.26
C VAL A 41 2.21 -10.59 13.32
N ILE A 42 2.89 -9.44 13.21
CA ILE A 42 2.24 -8.13 13.19
C ILE A 42 1.28 -8.01 11.99
N GLY A 43 1.69 -8.51 10.83
CA GLY A 43 0.86 -8.56 9.63
C GLY A 43 -0.44 -9.32 9.82
N ILE A 44 -0.37 -10.54 10.36
CA ILE A 44 -1.54 -11.38 10.65
C ILE A 44 -2.44 -10.70 11.70
N ILE A 45 -1.86 -10.14 12.77
CA ILE A 45 -2.60 -9.36 13.77
C ILE A 45 -3.34 -8.20 13.11
N THR A 46 -2.70 -7.49 12.19
CA THR A 46 -3.31 -6.38 11.44
C THR A 46 -4.51 -6.88 10.63
N LEU A 47 -4.36 -7.97 9.88
CA LEU A 47 -5.44 -8.54 9.08
C LEU A 47 -6.65 -8.98 9.93
N VAL A 48 -6.39 -9.63 11.07
CA VAL A 48 -7.45 -10.21 11.91
C VAL A 48 -8.12 -9.17 12.81
N ILE A 49 -7.34 -8.29 13.44
CA ILE A 49 -7.83 -7.36 14.46
C ILE A 49 -8.26 -6.02 13.84
N ILE A 50 -7.46 -5.48 12.94
CA ILE A 50 -7.66 -4.10 12.46
C ILE A 50 -8.58 -4.09 11.25
N VAL A 51 -8.33 -4.98 10.29
CA VAL A 51 -9.15 -5.05 9.08
C VAL A 51 -10.43 -5.87 9.32
N HIS A 52 -10.38 -6.82 10.26
CA HIS A 52 -11.52 -7.63 10.70
C HIS A 52 -12.34 -8.23 9.54
N ASN A 53 -11.64 -8.66 8.48
CA ASN A 53 -12.28 -9.14 7.27
C ASN A 53 -11.75 -10.51 6.85
N LEU A 54 -12.62 -11.52 6.94
CA LEU A 54 -12.31 -12.91 6.58
C LEU A 54 -11.90 -13.04 5.11
N THR A 55 -12.37 -12.15 4.22
CA THR A 55 -12.04 -12.16 2.80
C THR A 55 -10.54 -12.04 2.55
N LEU A 56 -9.80 -11.30 3.36
CA LEU A 56 -8.34 -11.18 3.23
C LEU A 56 -7.61 -12.47 3.63
N LEU A 57 -8.11 -13.15 4.67
CA LEU A 57 -7.58 -14.45 5.06
C LEU A 57 -7.89 -15.52 4.00
N VAL A 58 -9.11 -15.50 3.45
CA VAL A 58 -9.49 -16.38 2.34
C VAL A 58 -8.62 -16.12 1.12
N PHE A 59 -8.34 -14.85 0.79
CA PHE A 59 -7.41 -14.48 -0.29
C PHE A 59 -6.01 -15.06 -0.04
N LEU A 60 -5.46 -14.89 1.16
CA LEU A 60 -4.14 -15.44 1.51
C LEU A 60 -4.11 -16.98 1.41
N LEU A 61 -5.12 -17.66 1.95
CA LEU A 61 -5.16 -19.13 1.94
C LEU A 61 -5.36 -19.69 0.53
N THR A 62 -6.25 -19.11 -0.26
CA THR A 62 -6.53 -19.60 -1.61
C THR A 62 -5.44 -19.22 -2.62
N SER A 63 -4.74 -18.09 -2.42
CA SER A 63 -3.52 -17.78 -3.19
C SER A 63 -2.37 -18.75 -2.90
N MET A 64 -2.23 -19.26 -1.67
CA MET A 64 -1.29 -20.36 -1.37
C MET A 64 -1.65 -21.66 -2.11
N ILE A 65 -2.94 -21.95 -2.29
CA ILE A 65 -3.38 -23.10 -3.10
C ILE A 65 -2.96 -22.88 -4.56
N VAL A 66 -3.19 -21.69 -5.13
CA VAL A 66 -2.74 -21.36 -6.49
C VAL A 66 -1.23 -21.50 -6.62
N LEU A 67 -0.46 -21.00 -5.65
CA LEU A 67 0.99 -21.17 -5.60
C LEU A 67 1.41 -22.65 -5.59
N ALA A 68 0.68 -23.51 -4.88
CA ALA A 68 0.98 -24.93 -4.76
C ALA A 68 0.68 -25.73 -6.04
N ILE A 69 -0.41 -25.40 -6.73
CA ILE A 69 -0.90 -26.19 -7.88
C ILE A 69 -0.41 -25.66 -9.24
N THR A 70 -0.03 -24.38 -9.32
CA THR A 70 0.35 -23.76 -10.58
C THR A 70 1.79 -24.13 -10.95
N PRO A 71 2.04 -24.70 -12.15
CA PRO A 71 3.40 -24.96 -12.61
C PRO A 71 4.24 -23.68 -12.63
N LYS A 72 5.54 -23.80 -12.33
CA LYS A 72 6.46 -22.64 -12.20
C LYS A 72 6.43 -21.70 -13.40
N ASP A 73 6.38 -22.24 -14.61
CA ASP A 73 6.36 -21.46 -15.86
C ASP A 73 5.09 -20.62 -16.03
N TRP A 74 4.00 -21.03 -15.39
CA TRP A 74 2.70 -20.37 -15.42
C TRP A 74 2.40 -19.54 -14.17
N LEU A 75 3.28 -19.60 -13.16
CA LEU A 75 3.06 -18.97 -11.87
C LEU A 75 2.83 -17.45 -11.95
N PRO A 76 3.58 -16.65 -12.75
CA PRO A 76 3.30 -15.22 -12.90
C PRO A 76 1.87 -14.95 -13.38
N LEU A 77 1.45 -15.68 -14.42
CA LEU A 77 0.11 -15.52 -14.99
C LEU A 77 -0.96 -16.04 -14.04
N GLY A 78 -0.73 -17.19 -13.39
CA GLY A 78 -1.67 -17.80 -12.46
C GLY A 78 -1.97 -16.89 -11.26
N LEU A 79 -0.93 -16.34 -10.63
CA LEU A 79 -1.11 -15.41 -9.51
C LEU A 79 -1.71 -14.07 -9.94
N LEU A 80 -1.37 -13.56 -11.13
CA LEU A 80 -1.98 -12.36 -11.69
C LEU A 80 -3.48 -12.56 -11.92
N VAL A 81 -3.85 -13.60 -12.69
CA VAL A 81 -5.25 -13.91 -13.01
C VAL A 81 -6.03 -14.15 -11.74
N TYR A 82 -5.51 -14.95 -10.81
CA TYR A 82 -6.16 -15.18 -9.53
C TYR A 82 -6.38 -13.88 -8.74
N SER A 83 -5.36 -13.02 -8.65
CA SER A 83 -5.45 -11.77 -7.88
C SER A 83 -6.59 -10.88 -8.36
N PHE A 84 -6.68 -10.65 -9.67
CA PHE A 84 -7.72 -9.79 -10.23
C PHE A 84 -9.08 -10.49 -10.37
N THR A 85 -9.10 -11.82 -10.53
CA THR A 85 -10.34 -12.62 -10.49
C THR A 85 -10.93 -12.69 -9.10
N PHE A 86 -10.12 -12.60 -8.04
CA PHE A 86 -10.62 -12.49 -6.67
C PHE A 86 -11.05 -11.06 -6.35
N LEU A 87 -10.23 -10.07 -6.73
CA LEU A 87 -10.50 -8.65 -6.47
C LEU A 87 -11.81 -8.17 -7.13
N TYR A 88 -12.09 -8.58 -8.37
CA TYR A 88 -13.24 -8.10 -9.12
C TYR A 88 -14.59 -8.48 -8.49
N PRO A 89 -14.91 -9.76 -8.22
CA PRO A 89 -16.14 -10.16 -7.56
C PRO A 89 -16.27 -9.57 -6.16
N THR A 90 -15.17 -9.49 -5.42
CA THR A 90 -15.15 -8.89 -4.09
C THR A 90 -15.55 -7.41 -4.13
N ARG A 91 -15.19 -6.67 -5.18
CA ARG A 91 -15.63 -5.28 -5.38
C ARG A 91 -17.02 -5.14 -6.00
N ALA A 92 -17.39 -6.07 -6.88
CA ALA A 92 -18.64 -5.99 -7.63
C ALA A 92 -19.85 -6.47 -6.82
N PHE A 93 -19.67 -7.46 -5.95
CA PHE A 93 -20.77 -8.14 -5.25
C PHE A 93 -20.75 -7.94 -3.73
N HIS A 94 -19.68 -7.40 -3.17
CA HIS A 94 -19.58 -7.12 -1.73
C HIS A 94 -19.21 -5.66 -1.48
N THR A 95 -19.93 -5.02 -0.54
CA THR A 95 -19.52 -3.74 0.03
C THR A 95 -18.37 -3.99 0.99
N VAL A 96 -17.16 -4.03 0.45
CA VAL A 96 -15.94 -4.10 1.25
C VAL A 96 -15.65 -2.71 1.80
N ASP A 97 -15.39 -2.60 3.09
CA ASP A 97 -15.00 -1.33 3.68
C ASP A 97 -13.69 -0.81 3.05
N GLY A 98 -13.45 0.50 3.16
CA GLY A 98 -12.32 1.14 2.50
C GLY A 98 -10.96 0.55 2.91
N VAL A 99 -10.79 0.13 4.16
CA VAL A 99 -9.53 -0.41 4.69
C VAL A 99 -9.29 -1.82 4.14
N SER A 100 -10.31 -2.68 4.21
CA SER A 100 -10.25 -4.02 3.60
C SER A 100 -9.99 -3.96 2.11
N ASN A 101 -10.61 -3.03 1.40
CA ASN A 101 -10.42 -2.89 -0.05
C ASN A 101 -9.00 -2.41 -0.40
N ALA A 102 -8.44 -1.49 0.39
CA ALA A 102 -7.06 -1.04 0.21
C ALA A 102 -6.07 -2.19 0.49
N CYS A 103 -6.25 -2.92 1.59
CA CYS A 103 -5.43 -4.08 1.92
C CYS A 103 -5.51 -5.17 0.84
N LEU A 104 -6.72 -5.48 0.34
CA LEU A 104 -6.91 -6.49 -0.71
C LEU A 104 -6.23 -6.09 -2.02
N LEU A 105 -6.26 -4.80 -2.36
CA LEU A 105 -5.54 -4.28 -3.53
C LEU A 105 -4.03 -4.46 -3.37
N ILE A 106 -3.46 -4.04 -2.23
CA ILE A 106 -2.03 -4.20 -1.96
C ILE A 106 -1.63 -5.68 -2.00
N MET A 107 -2.40 -6.56 -1.36
CA MET A 107 -2.14 -8.00 -1.40
C MET A 107 -2.24 -8.56 -2.83
N SER A 108 -3.21 -8.11 -3.63
CA SER A 108 -3.34 -8.52 -5.03
C SER A 108 -2.15 -8.11 -5.89
N LEU A 109 -1.64 -6.89 -5.70
CA LEU A 109 -0.43 -6.40 -6.37
C LEU A 109 0.81 -7.16 -5.92
N ARG A 110 1.00 -7.35 -4.60
CA ARG A 110 2.10 -8.15 -4.04
C ARG A 110 2.09 -9.58 -4.55
N ASN A 111 0.93 -10.24 -4.57
CA ASN A 111 0.79 -11.62 -5.05
C ASN A 111 1.20 -11.75 -6.52
N SER A 112 0.77 -10.80 -7.35
CA SER A 112 1.12 -10.75 -8.77
C SER A 112 2.63 -10.52 -8.97
N MET A 113 3.22 -9.62 -8.17
CA MET A 113 4.67 -9.34 -8.17
C MET A 113 5.49 -10.55 -7.74
N PHE A 114 5.03 -11.29 -6.72
CA PHE A 114 5.69 -12.49 -6.25
C PHE A 114 5.86 -13.51 -7.37
N GLY A 115 4.79 -13.77 -8.13
CA GLY A 115 4.85 -14.68 -9.29
C GLY A 115 5.87 -14.23 -10.33
N ARG A 116 5.88 -12.94 -10.68
CA ARG A 116 6.82 -12.38 -11.65
C ARG A 116 8.27 -12.47 -11.17
N ASP A 117 8.55 -12.09 -9.93
CA ASP A 117 9.91 -12.08 -9.38
C ASP A 117 10.46 -13.50 -9.24
N GLN A 118 9.60 -14.49 -8.91
CA GLN A 118 9.96 -15.91 -8.97
C GLN A 118 10.46 -16.33 -10.34
N PHE A 119 9.76 -15.90 -11.40
CA PHE A 119 10.11 -16.25 -12.77
C PHE A 119 11.39 -15.55 -13.25
N GLN A 120 11.56 -14.27 -12.92
CA GLN A 120 12.67 -13.45 -13.45
C GLN A 120 13.98 -13.58 -12.67
N THR A 121 13.92 -13.66 -11.33
CA THR A 121 15.09 -13.45 -10.48
C THR A 121 15.58 -14.75 -9.82
N PHE A 122 14.70 -15.75 -9.66
CA PHE A 122 14.98 -16.90 -8.80
C PHE A 122 14.88 -18.23 -9.56
N GLN A 123 15.94 -18.60 -10.29
CA GLN A 123 16.14 -19.99 -10.71
C GLN A 123 16.41 -20.96 -9.53
N GLY A 124 16.27 -20.58 -8.24
CA GLY A 124 16.70 -21.46 -7.14
C GLY A 124 16.17 -21.34 -5.71
N SER A 125 15.57 -20.24 -5.20
CA SER A 125 15.50 -20.13 -3.71
C SER A 125 14.43 -19.27 -3.02
N ILE A 126 13.23 -19.01 -3.57
CA ILE A 126 12.09 -18.86 -2.65
C ILE A 126 11.44 -20.23 -2.53
N ARG A 127 11.90 -20.98 -1.53
CA ARG A 127 11.53 -22.39 -1.35
C ARG A 127 10.38 -22.61 -0.37
N ASP A 128 10.03 -21.62 0.46
CA ASP A 128 9.12 -21.84 1.57
C ASP A 128 7.87 -20.95 1.53
N TYR A 129 6.71 -21.58 1.78
CA TYR A 129 5.44 -20.89 2.00
C TYR A 129 5.53 -19.78 3.06
N TYR A 130 6.50 -19.89 3.96
CA TYR A 130 6.78 -18.89 4.96
C TYR A 130 7.26 -17.55 4.38
N ASP A 131 8.13 -17.56 3.37
CA ASP A 131 8.55 -16.35 2.65
C ASP A 131 7.36 -15.70 1.95
N TYR A 132 6.55 -16.53 1.29
CA TYR A 132 5.33 -16.07 0.63
C TYR A 132 4.37 -15.39 1.61
N ILE A 133 3.99 -16.07 2.70
CA ILE A 133 3.06 -15.51 3.70
C ILE A 133 3.64 -14.23 4.29
N SER A 134 4.91 -14.25 4.70
CA SER A 134 5.55 -13.11 5.37
C SER A 134 5.62 -11.88 4.47
N TYR A 135 5.91 -12.07 3.19
CA TYR A 135 5.90 -11.00 2.19
C TYR A 135 4.48 -10.45 1.95
N MET A 136 3.50 -11.34 1.82
CA MET A 136 2.10 -10.98 1.59
C MET A 136 1.53 -10.12 2.73
N VAL A 137 1.78 -10.53 3.97
CA VAL A 137 1.26 -9.86 5.17
C VAL A 137 2.22 -8.80 5.73
N PHE A 138 3.32 -8.50 5.06
CA PHE A 138 4.32 -7.57 5.57
C PHE A 138 3.71 -6.22 5.94
N PHE A 139 3.67 -5.91 7.24
CA PHE A 139 2.82 -4.86 7.79
C PHE A 139 3.20 -3.43 7.34
N PRO A 140 4.50 -3.07 7.13
CA PRO A 140 4.84 -1.80 6.52
C PRO A 140 4.25 -1.73 5.11
N GLY A 141 3.33 -0.80 4.90
CA GLY A 141 2.65 -0.65 3.61
C GLY A 141 1.47 -1.60 3.36
N LEU A 142 1.07 -2.45 4.32
CA LEU A 142 -0.02 -3.42 4.12
C LEU A 142 -1.37 -2.74 3.86
N LEU A 143 -1.69 -1.69 4.62
CA LEU A 143 -2.96 -0.96 4.49
C LEU A 143 -2.91 0.10 3.39
N THR A 144 -1.81 0.83 3.33
CA THR A 144 -1.48 1.77 2.27
C THR A 144 0.03 1.88 2.21
N GLY A 145 0.60 1.86 1.03
CA GLY A 145 2.03 1.98 0.82
C GLY A 145 2.43 1.45 -0.55
N PRO A 146 3.69 1.70 -0.94
CA PRO A 146 4.18 1.25 -2.22
C PRO A 146 4.23 -0.27 -2.30
N VAL A 147 4.01 -0.75 -3.51
CA VAL A 147 4.33 -2.11 -3.89
C VAL A 147 5.83 -2.17 -4.21
N TYR A 148 6.51 -3.17 -3.70
CA TYR A 148 7.95 -3.38 -3.86
C TYR A 148 8.22 -4.81 -4.31
N ASN A 149 9.40 -5.07 -4.86
CA ASN A 149 9.77 -6.41 -5.31
C ASN A 149 10.13 -7.31 -4.13
N VAL A 150 9.99 -8.62 -4.32
CA VAL A 150 10.35 -9.62 -3.30
C VAL A 150 11.85 -9.59 -3.02
N LYS A 151 12.67 -9.34 -4.04
CA LYS A 151 14.13 -9.22 -3.91
C LYS A 151 14.52 -8.08 -2.97
N ASP A 152 13.93 -6.90 -3.17
CA ASP A 152 14.24 -5.71 -2.38
C ASP A 152 13.80 -5.91 -0.92
N TRP A 153 12.65 -6.57 -0.72
CA TRP A 153 12.18 -6.96 0.60
C TRP A 153 13.13 -7.94 1.31
N ILE A 154 13.57 -9.02 0.64
CA ILE A 154 14.55 -9.96 1.20
C ILE A 154 15.84 -9.23 1.57
N GLN A 155 16.36 -8.39 0.66
CA GLN A 155 17.58 -7.63 0.88
C GLN A 155 17.45 -6.71 2.11
N ALA A 156 16.31 -6.04 2.27
CA ALA A 156 16.06 -5.19 3.44
C ALA A 156 16.00 -5.99 4.75
N LEU A 157 15.56 -7.25 4.71
CA LEU A 157 15.56 -8.12 5.90
C LEU A 157 16.95 -8.65 6.24
N GLU A 158 17.78 -8.94 5.23
CA GLU A 158 19.13 -9.50 5.38
C GLU A 158 20.19 -8.45 5.73
N ASP A 159 19.96 -7.19 5.38
CA ASP A 159 20.92 -6.12 5.66
C ASP A 159 20.89 -5.72 7.14
N ASP A 160 21.87 -6.19 7.90
CA ASP A 160 22.06 -5.85 9.31
C ASP A 160 22.67 -4.46 9.53
N ASN A 161 23.29 -3.86 8.50
CA ASN A 161 24.16 -2.69 8.65
C ASN A 161 23.75 -1.49 7.78
N HIS A 162 22.58 -1.50 7.15
CA HIS A 162 22.15 -0.36 6.32
C HIS A 162 22.04 0.94 7.12
N ASP A 163 22.74 1.98 6.71
CA ASP A 163 22.61 3.32 7.28
C ASP A 163 21.20 3.88 7.01
N ILE A 164 20.46 4.12 8.10
CA ILE A 164 19.17 4.81 7.99
C ILE A 164 19.46 6.25 7.59
N ASP A 165 18.88 6.66 6.47
CA ASP A 165 18.78 8.07 6.19
C ASP A 165 17.66 8.68 7.06
N LEU A 166 18.03 9.10 8.28
CA LEU A 166 17.13 9.78 9.19
C LEU A 166 16.56 11.08 8.60
N SER A 167 17.27 11.71 7.65
CA SER A 167 16.79 12.91 6.98
C SER A 167 15.62 12.58 6.06
N GLU A 168 15.70 11.44 5.36
CA GLU A 168 14.65 10.91 4.49
C GLU A 168 13.38 10.60 5.28
N ILE A 169 13.51 9.87 6.41
CA ILE A 169 12.39 9.56 7.31
C ILE A 169 11.76 10.84 7.85
N LYS A 170 12.58 11.78 8.35
CA LYS A 170 12.08 13.07 8.88
C LYS A 170 11.32 13.87 7.83
N ASN A 171 11.84 13.95 6.60
CA ASN A 171 11.19 14.66 5.51
C ASN A 171 9.83 14.02 5.15
N ARG A 172 9.75 12.69 5.10
CA ARG A 172 8.47 11.99 4.88
C ARG A 172 7.47 12.25 6.00
N LEU A 173 7.89 12.13 7.26
CA LEU A 173 7.00 12.40 8.40
C LEU A 173 6.53 13.85 8.45
N TYR A 174 7.42 14.81 8.14
CA TYR A 174 7.03 16.21 8.03
C TYR A 174 5.94 16.41 6.97
N ARG A 175 6.11 15.81 5.78
CA ARG A 175 5.09 15.86 4.72
C ARG A 175 3.80 15.18 5.12
N ALA A 176 3.88 14.04 5.81
CA ALA A 176 2.70 13.35 6.33
C ALA A 176 1.91 14.25 7.29
N ILE A 177 2.59 14.92 8.22
CA ILE A 177 1.97 15.85 9.18
C ILE A 177 1.33 17.03 8.45
N VAL A 178 2.03 17.64 7.49
CA VAL A 178 1.47 18.76 6.71
C VAL A 178 0.19 18.35 6.00
N TRP A 179 0.18 17.21 5.31
CA TRP A 179 -1.01 16.72 4.62
C TRP A 179 -2.13 16.29 5.57
N ALA A 180 -1.80 15.68 6.71
CA ALA A 180 -2.77 15.32 7.74
C ALA A 180 -3.45 16.57 8.34
N VAL A 181 -2.68 17.62 8.64
CA VAL A 181 -3.21 18.89 9.14
C VAL A 181 -4.14 19.51 8.11
N ILE A 182 -3.70 19.63 6.84
CA ILE A 182 -4.53 20.16 5.75
C ILE A 182 -5.85 19.38 5.66
N PHE A 183 -5.77 18.04 5.64
CA PHE A 183 -6.96 17.20 5.58
C PHE A 183 -7.90 17.44 6.76
N ILE A 184 -7.42 17.36 7.99
CA ILE A 184 -8.24 17.54 9.20
C ILE A 184 -8.88 18.93 9.22
N THR A 185 -8.11 19.97 8.89
CA THR A 185 -8.62 21.35 8.91
C THR A 185 -9.62 21.64 7.81
N CYS A 186 -9.51 20.98 6.65
CA CYS A 186 -10.32 21.32 5.48
C CYS A 186 -11.48 20.34 5.22
N ALA A 187 -11.43 19.13 5.77
CA ALA A 187 -12.44 18.10 5.55
C ALA A 187 -13.86 18.56 5.95
N GLU A 188 -13.98 19.32 7.05
CA GLU A 188 -15.27 19.85 7.51
C GLU A 188 -15.85 20.92 6.57
N TYR A 189 -14.99 21.69 5.89
CA TYR A 189 -15.42 22.78 5.02
C TYR A 189 -15.71 22.33 3.58
N PHE A 190 -15.16 21.18 3.18
CA PHE A 190 -15.29 20.64 1.83
C PHE A 190 -15.70 19.16 1.83
N PRO A 191 -16.85 18.80 2.45
CA PRO A 191 -17.34 17.43 2.45
C PRO A 191 -17.60 16.94 1.02
N ILE A 192 -17.16 15.73 0.72
CA ILE A 192 -17.33 15.12 -0.62
C ILE A 192 -18.81 14.83 -0.87
N GLU A 193 -19.53 14.51 0.20
CA GLU A 193 -20.95 14.21 0.21
C GLU A 193 -21.78 15.40 -0.29
N PHE A 194 -21.31 16.64 -0.09
CA PHE A 194 -21.98 17.82 -0.63
C PHE A 194 -22.07 17.76 -2.16
N MET A 195 -21.08 17.20 -2.85
CA MET A 195 -21.11 17.05 -4.31
C MET A 195 -22.23 16.12 -4.81
N LEU A 196 -22.79 15.30 -3.92
CA LEU A 196 -23.89 14.38 -4.21
C LEU A 196 -25.27 15.00 -3.94
N THR A 197 -25.32 16.23 -3.42
CA THR A 197 -26.57 16.93 -3.09
C THR A 197 -27.10 17.74 -4.26
N ASP A 198 -28.42 17.95 -4.29
CA ASP A 198 -29.05 18.83 -5.27
C ASP A 198 -28.58 20.28 -5.13
N ASP A 199 -28.24 20.71 -3.91
CA ASP A 199 -27.72 22.05 -3.62
C ASP A 199 -26.42 22.35 -4.38
N PHE A 200 -25.55 21.35 -4.51
CA PHE A 200 -24.33 21.48 -5.29
C PHE A 200 -24.63 21.71 -6.78
N ALA A 201 -25.69 21.10 -7.32
CA ALA A 201 -26.06 21.26 -8.73
C ALA A 201 -26.47 22.69 -9.09
N VAL A 202 -26.96 23.46 -8.10
CA VAL A 202 -27.37 24.86 -8.25
C VAL A 202 -26.18 25.81 -8.39
N TYR A 203 -24.98 25.39 -7.99
CA TYR A 203 -23.79 26.25 -8.03
C TYR A 203 -23.35 26.55 -9.48
N PRO A 204 -22.87 27.77 -9.76
CA PRO A 204 -22.20 28.09 -11.02
C PRO A 204 -21.12 27.06 -11.35
N LEU A 205 -20.99 26.71 -12.64
CA LEU A 205 -20.05 25.67 -13.10
C LEU A 205 -18.63 25.89 -12.58
N VAL A 206 -18.15 27.13 -12.60
CA VAL A 206 -16.80 27.49 -12.11
C VAL A 206 -16.62 27.14 -10.64
N LEU A 207 -17.61 27.44 -9.79
CA LEU A 207 -17.54 27.12 -8.36
C LEU A 207 -17.60 25.62 -8.12
N ARG A 208 -18.40 24.88 -8.92
CA ARG A 208 -18.42 23.42 -8.88
C ARG A 208 -17.05 22.82 -9.24
N CYS A 209 -16.41 23.32 -10.30
CA CYS A 209 -15.07 22.87 -10.69
C CYS A 209 -14.04 23.14 -9.58
N ILE A 210 -14.02 24.35 -9.01
CA ILE A 210 -13.13 24.69 -7.89
C ILE A 210 -13.37 23.75 -6.71
N TYR A 211 -14.63 23.55 -6.33
CA TYR A 211 -14.99 22.68 -5.22
C TYR A 211 -14.53 21.24 -5.47
N ILE A 212 -14.81 20.68 -6.66
CA ILE A 212 -14.39 19.31 -7.03
C ILE A 212 -12.86 19.19 -6.96
N THR A 213 -12.12 20.15 -7.53
CA THR A 213 -10.65 20.11 -7.48
C THR A 213 -10.13 20.16 -6.05
N LEU A 214 -10.64 21.08 -5.22
CA LEU A 214 -10.21 21.20 -3.84
C LEU A 214 -10.57 19.96 -3.00
N SER A 215 -11.83 19.53 -3.06
CA SER A 215 -12.33 18.38 -2.28
C SER A 215 -11.68 17.06 -2.68
N THR A 216 -11.52 16.79 -3.98
CA THR A 216 -10.98 15.49 -4.44
C THR A 216 -9.47 15.43 -4.42
N TYR A 217 -8.77 16.47 -4.89
CA TYR A 217 -7.31 16.42 -5.01
C TYR A 217 -6.62 16.78 -3.70
N TYR A 218 -6.97 17.92 -3.10
CA TYR A 218 -6.25 18.44 -1.94
C TYR A 218 -6.71 17.79 -0.64
N PHE A 219 -8.03 17.67 -0.44
CA PHE A 219 -8.56 17.24 0.86
C PHE A 219 -8.71 15.72 0.91
N PHE A 220 -9.43 15.11 -0.03
CA PHE A 220 -9.50 13.66 -0.12
C PHE A 220 -8.15 13.03 -0.47
N GLY A 221 -7.41 13.61 -1.42
CA GLY A 221 -6.05 13.16 -1.73
C GLY A 221 -5.09 13.32 -0.55
N GLY A 222 -5.23 14.41 0.23
CA GLY A 222 -4.41 14.70 1.41
C GLY A 222 -4.36 13.54 2.42
N ARG A 223 -5.48 12.85 2.65
CA ARG A 223 -5.52 11.68 3.54
C ARG A 223 -4.70 10.49 3.00
N CYS A 224 -4.71 10.29 1.68
CA CYS A 224 -3.94 9.26 0.99
C CYS A 224 -2.45 9.61 1.03
N PHE A 225 -2.10 10.87 0.77
CA PHE A 225 -0.72 11.36 0.81
C PHE A 225 -0.13 11.21 2.20
N ALA A 226 -0.85 11.63 3.25
CA ALA A 226 -0.43 11.43 4.63
C ALA A 226 -0.15 9.95 4.92
N GLY A 227 -1.08 9.06 4.51
CA GLY A 227 -0.91 7.62 4.68
C GLY A 227 0.31 7.04 3.95
N TRP A 228 0.51 7.40 2.68
CA TRP A 228 1.66 6.97 1.90
C TRP A 228 2.98 7.43 2.51
N TYR A 229 3.09 8.70 2.91
CA TYR A 229 4.33 9.19 3.53
C TYR A 229 4.65 8.48 4.85
N VAL A 230 3.66 8.14 5.68
CA VAL A 230 3.90 7.36 6.91
C VAL A 230 4.33 5.94 6.57
N ALA A 231 3.68 5.29 5.60
CA ALA A 231 4.05 3.95 5.16
C ALA A 231 5.46 3.88 4.58
N GLU A 232 5.82 4.83 3.72
CA GLU A 232 7.17 4.96 3.17
C GLU A 232 8.22 5.28 4.24
N ALA A 233 7.87 6.08 5.26
CA ALA A 233 8.75 6.30 6.40
C ALA A 233 8.99 4.99 7.17
N GLY A 234 7.96 4.16 7.34
CA GLY A 234 8.07 2.81 7.92
C GLY A 234 8.95 1.88 7.08
N LEU A 235 8.79 1.88 5.76
CA LEU A 235 9.62 1.11 4.84
C LEU A 235 11.09 1.60 4.86
N ALA A 236 11.32 2.91 4.92
CA ALA A 236 12.67 3.43 5.05
C ALA A 236 13.32 3.09 6.39
N ALA A 237 12.54 2.99 7.48
CA ALA A 237 13.04 2.61 8.80
C ALA A 237 13.60 1.18 8.85
N ILE A 238 13.07 0.27 8.02
CA ILE A 238 13.57 -1.11 7.86
C ILE A 238 14.62 -1.24 6.76
N GLY A 239 14.99 -0.16 6.08
CA GLY A 239 15.94 -0.17 4.97
C GLY A 239 15.36 -0.56 3.61
N LEU A 240 14.04 -0.77 3.52
CA LEU A 240 13.36 -0.99 2.26
C LEU A 240 13.09 0.36 1.59
N ARG A 241 14.04 0.78 0.75
CA ARG A 241 13.92 2.03 0.02
C ARG A 241 13.05 1.82 -1.21
N ALA A 242 11.85 2.40 -1.22
CA ALA A 242 11.25 2.77 -2.49
C ALA A 242 12.13 3.88 -3.08
N ARG A 243 12.85 3.62 -4.18
CA ARG A 243 13.78 4.62 -4.78
C ARG A 243 13.08 5.94 -5.14
N ASN A 244 11.75 5.91 -5.24
CA ASN A 244 10.90 7.08 -5.38
C ASN A 244 9.72 7.01 -4.40
N THR A 245 9.27 8.17 -3.91
CA THR A 245 7.98 8.27 -3.23
C THR A 245 6.85 7.96 -4.22
N ASP A 246 5.84 7.21 -3.79
CA ASP A 246 4.66 6.86 -4.60
C ASP A 246 3.91 8.07 -5.12
N PHE A 247 4.11 9.21 -4.46
CA PHE A 247 3.65 10.51 -4.89
C PHE A 247 4.82 11.46 -4.96
N TRP A 248 5.21 11.89 -6.17
CA TRP A 248 6.27 12.88 -6.37
C TRP A 248 5.79 14.03 -7.26
N ALA A 249 5.22 15.05 -6.62
CA ALA A 249 4.89 16.33 -7.25
C ALA A 249 4.25 16.21 -8.66
N PRO A 250 3.18 15.41 -8.85
CA PRO A 250 2.56 15.23 -10.16
C PRO A 250 2.02 16.54 -10.75
N GLU A 251 1.80 17.57 -9.93
CA GLU A 251 1.48 18.93 -10.38
C GLU A 251 2.59 19.59 -11.21
N LYS A 252 3.83 19.08 -11.15
CA LYS A 252 4.95 19.53 -11.99
C LYS A 252 5.02 18.82 -13.33
N ALA A 253 4.09 17.90 -13.61
CA ALA A 253 4.06 17.19 -14.87
C ALA A 253 3.66 18.13 -16.02
N ASN A 254 4.44 18.12 -17.11
CA ASN A 254 4.16 18.91 -18.31
C ASN A 254 3.30 18.15 -19.33
N THR A 255 3.09 16.85 -19.13
CA THR A 255 2.31 15.98 -20.00
C THR A 255 1.44 15.01 -19.19
N VAL A 256 0.37 14.51 -19.80
CA VAL A 256 -0.51 13.50 -19.18
C VAL A 256 0.25 12.22 -18.85
N SER A 257 1.13 11.76 -19.75
CA SER A 257 1.97 10.58 -19.52
C SER A 257 2.90 10.77 -18.32
N GLN A 258 3.50 11.95 -18.18
CA GLN A 258 4.31 12.28 -17.01
C GLN A 258 3.45 12.30 -15.75
N TYR A 259 2.27 12.92 -15.79
CA TYR A 259 1.36 12.94 -14.64
C TYR A 259 1.02 11.53 -14.16
N ILE A 260 0.63 10.63 -15.08
CA ILE A 260 0.28 9.25 -14.77
C ILE A 260 1.48 8.51 -14.15
N ARG A 261 2.69 8.71 -14.69
CA ARG A 261 3.90 8.08 -14.15
C ARG A 261 4.24 8.57 -12.74
N GLU A 262 4.07 9.86 -12.46
CA GLU A 262 4.38 10.44 -11.14
C GLU A 262 3.25 10.24 -10.12
N TRP A 263 2.08 9.77 -10.56
CA TRP A 263 0.90 9.49 -9.75
C TRP A 263 0.80 8.02 -9.37
N ASN A 264 1.00 7.68 -8.09
CA ASN A 264 1.03 6.30 -7.59
C ASN A 264 2.02 5.42 -8.35
N LYS A 265 3.26 5.75 -8.05
CA LYS A 265 4.43 5.49 -8.86
C LYS A 265 4.78 3.98 -8.83
N SER A 266 4.61 3.29 -7.70
CA SER A 266 4.71 1.82 -7.60
C SER A 266 3.63 1.06 -8.37
N ALA A 267 2.38 1.57 -8.40
CA ALA A 267 1.31 0.96 -9.18
C ALA A 267 1.55 1.13 -10.69
N TYR A 268 2.07 2.29 -11.10
CA TYR A 268 2.52 2.50 -12.48
C TYR A 268 3.67 1.56 -12.85
N ALA A 269 4.68 1.43 -11.98
CA ALA A 269 5.80 0.50 -12.17
C ALA A 269 5.32 -0.94 -12.31
N PHE A 270 4.41 -1.39 -11.44
CA PHE A 270 3.76 -2.69 -11.56
C PHE A 270 3.15 -2.88 -12.96
N TYR A 271 2.38 -1.90 -13.44
CA TYR A 271 1.72 -1.98 -14.74
C TYR A 271 2.71 -2.03 -15.92
N CYS A 272 3.73 -1.16 -15.93
CA CYS A 272 4.81 -1.20 -16.92
C CYS A 272 5.52 -2.55 -16.94
N GLY A 273 5.78 -3.12 -15.76
CA GLY A 273 6.39 -4.44 -15.62
C GLY A 273 5.54 -5.59 -16.19
N LEU A 274 4.22 -5.44 -16.32
CA LEU A 274 3.36 -6.41 -17.01
C LEU A 274 3.53 -6.37 -18.54
N HIS A 275 3.94 -5.23 -19.09
CA HIS A 275 4.17 -5.03 -20.52
C HIS A 275 5.61 -5.31 -20.96
N GLY A 276 6.46 -5.80 -20.05
CA GLY A 276 7.86 -6.08 -20.33
C GLY A 276 8.74 -4.84 -20.44
N GLU A 277 8.24 -3.66 -20.03
CA GLU A 277 9.08 -2.48 -19.89
C GLU A 277 10.02 -2.69 -18.68
N PRO A 278 11.34 -2.48 -18.85
CA PRO A 278 12.27 -2.65 -17.75
C PRO A 278 11.94 -1.63 -16.65
N LEU A 279 11.93 -2.12 -15.41
CA LEU A 279 11.78 -1.31 -14.20
C LEU A 279 13.06 -0.52 -13.91
N GLU A 280 13.54 0.26 -14.89
CA GLU A 280 14.70 1.12 -14.67
C GLU A 280 14.30 2.25 -13.71
N GLY A 281 14.82 2.22 -12.49
CA GLY A 281 14.68 3.29 -11.50
C GLY A 281 13.77 3.02 -10.30
N TRP A 282 13.39 1.76 -10.05
CA TRP A 282 12.56 1.33 -8.91
C TRP A 282 13.34 0.56 -7.87
#